data_AF-A0A4U1BSW5-F1
#
_entry.id   AF-A0A4U1BSW5-F1
#
_cell.length_a   1.000
_cell.length_b   1.000
_cell.length_c   1.000
_cell.angle_alpha   90.00
_cell.angle_beta   90.00
_cell.angle_gamma   90.00
#
_symmetry.space_group_name_H-M   'P 1'
#
loop_
_entity.id
_entity.type
_entity.pdbx_description
1 polymer ?
#
loop_
_entity_poly.entity_id
_entity_poly.type
_entity_poly.pdbx_seq_one_letter_code
_entity_poly.pdbx_strand_id
1 'polypeptide(L)'
;MRRSIQTQRGAAAIYLALLLVPLFGMVFLAIEGSRYVQKKNRLADASEAAVMALSMADRTTTDAQGRQPSVYNRQLSDAYLNAYIRNIKEINDVTVVRTEGEEQLQGEEADYIQYQLATSTKHDSWLANTMVPSFDKQQDIVNRARAKSYPVNLQRNVDIVFVSDFSGSMNNSWDNQSKISVLKREIAKLSSNLLSDDAKDQGFDHRLSFVPFNMRTQETHRGNSYCVSQLIYKKNVANAPTDYHDINWYNWSAYSVDTVNNCAYHSYYCPSRYSSRQRNEAKTLQTVFAATSNETAYTHFPDPLAFIDIDKSVSHLFEHKMSTEPKQHFRTSYSLFTGGMCSSNFSSIKLTTSKSEFDRVQGMNATGGTAVFQGIMRGAQILAEGIPGPGASDEVQEEYHRRAKMLLILSDGTEDPYTQTFTKLVKAGMCGALRQRFADGELDLYIGVVGIDFKATDQDAFVQCVGEANILDASKPSQLEEVLETLIQRGARTDGISRLYYRHSG
;
A
#
# COMPACT_ATOMS: atom_id res chain seq x y z
N MET A 1 10.83 63.34 -85.95
CA MET A 1 11.57 62.55 -84.93
C MET A 1 10.62 61.56 -84.26
N ARG A 2 10.80 60.25 -84.48
CA ARG A 2 10.05 59.19 -83.75
C ARG A 2 10.77 58.90 -82.43
N ARG A 3 10.10 59.06 -81.29
CA ARG A 3 10.61 58.60 -79.99
C ARG A 3 10.44 57.08 -79.89
N SER A 4 11.56 56.37 -79.77
CA SER A 4 11.62 54.93 -79.50
C SER A 4 11.23 54.67 -78.04
N ILE A 5 10.18 53.87 -77.81
CA ILE A 5 9.86 53.31 -76.49
C ILE A 5 10.79 52.12 -76.26
N GLN A 6 11.83 52.28 -75.45
CA GLN A 6 12.66 51.16 -75.01
C GLN A 6 11.85 50.29 -74.03
N THR A 7 11.64 49.02 -74.37
CA THR A 7 10.98 48.05 -73.49
C THR A 7 12.06 47.29 -72.70
N GLN A 8 12.08 47.44 -71.38
CA GLN A 8 12.93 46.65 -70.51
C GLN A 8 12.43 45.20 -70.48
N ARG A 9 13.14 44.29 -71.14
CA ARG A 9 12.88 42.84 -71.08
C ARG A 9 13.86 42.19 -70.11
N GLY A 10 13.38 41.67 -68.98
CA GLY A 10 14.14 40.76 -68.11
C GLY A 10 14.36 41.21 -66.67
N ALA A 11 14.58 42.51 -66.39
CA ALA A 11 14.81 42.99 -65.03
C ALA A 11 13.63 42.70 -64.08
N ALA A 12 12.40 42.88 -64.57
CA ALA A 12 11.18 42.57 -63.82
C ALA A 12 11.06 41.08 -63.44
N ALA A 13 11.56 40.16 -64.28
CA ALA A 13 11.54 38.73 -64.00
C ALA A 13 12.54 38.34 -62.91
N ILE A 14 13.71 38.98 -62.88
CA ILE A 14 14.72 38.77 -61.84
C ILE A 14 14.21 39.30 -60.49
N TYR A 15 13.63 40.50 -60.47
CA TYR A 15 13.00 41.03 -59.25
C TYR A 15 11.84 40.18 -58.77
N LEU A 16 11.01 39.66 -59.69
CA LEU A 16 9.93 38.74 -59.35
C LEU A 16 10.47 37.45 -58.70
N ALA A 17 11.50 36.84 -59.28
CA ALA A 17 12.12 35.64 -58.72
C ALA A 17 12.72 35.89 -57.33
N LEU A 18 13.40 37.02 -57.14
CA LEU A 18 13.96 37.42 -55.84
C LEU A 18 12.89 37.72 -54.78
N LEU A 19 11.73 38.26 -55.18
CA LEU A 19 10.60 38.53 -54.27
C LEU A 19 9.75 37.29 -53.97
N LEU A 20 9.69 36.32 -54.87
CA LEU A 20 8.90 35.10 -54.68
C LEU A 20 9.43 34.23 -53.53
N VAL A 21 10.76 34.12 -53.36
CA VAL A 21 11.36 33.33 -52.29
C VAL A 21 10.91 33.79 -50.88
N PRO A 22 11.05 35.08 -50.49
CA PRO A 22 10.57 35.54 -49.20
C PRO A 22 9.04 35.52 -49.09
N LEU A 23 8.31 35.72 -50.20
CA LEU A 23 6.84 35.63 -50.21
C LEU A 23 6.37 34.20 -49.88
N PHE A 24 6.93 33.17 -50.54
CA PHE A 24 6.64 31.77 -50.23
C PHE A 24 7.10 31.39 -48.83
N GLY A 25 8.25 31.91 -48.38
CA GLY A 25 8.71 31.70 -47.01
C GLY A 25 7.70 32.20 -45.98
N MET A 26 7.13 33.39 -46.17
CA MET A 26 6.06 33.90 -45.30
C MET A 26 4.81 33.02 -45.33
N VAL A 27 4.40 32.52 -46.50
CA VAL A 27 3.25 31.61 -46.61
C VAL A 27 3.53 30.28 -45.91
N PHE A 28 4.73 29.71 -46.07
CA PHE A 28 5.12 28.45 -45.44
C PHE A 28 5.13 28.60 -43.92
N LEU A 29 5.77 29.65 -43.42
CA LEU A 29 5.81 29.95 -41.99
C LEU A 29 4.43 30.26 -41.42
N ALA A 30 3.55 30.95 -42.15
CA ALA A 30 2.20 31.26 -41.69
C ALA A 30 1.32 29.99 -41.59
N ILE A 31 1.34 29.14 -42.62
CA ILE A 31 0.57 27.90 -42.64
C ILE A 31 1.08 26.94 -41.56
N GLU A 32 2.39 26.68 -41.51
CA GLU A 32 2.94 25.77 -40.51
C GLU A 32 2.90 26.34 -39.10
N GLY A 33 3.17 27.64 -38.95
CA GLY A 33 3.11 28.33 -37.67
C GLY A 33 1.71 28.24 -37.08
N SER A 34 0.67 28.52 -37.87
CA SER A 34 -0.71 28.36 -37.41
C SER A 34 -1.05 26.91 -37.04
N ARG A 35 -0.54 25.92 -37.79
CA ARG A 35 -0.68 24.50 -37.45
C ARG A 35 -0.01 24.15 -36.14
N TYR A 36 1.24 24.58 -35.91
CA TYR A 36 1.96 24.29 -34.66
C TYR A 36 1.32 24.99 -33.46
N VAL A 37 0.81 26.21 -33.63
CA VAL A 37 0.00 26.88 -32.60
C VAL A 37 -1.25 26.06 -32.25
N GLN A 38 -1.96 25.53 -33.25
CA GLN A 38 -3.12 24.65 -33.00
C GLN A 38 -2.72 23.35 -32.30
N LYS A 39 -1.61 22.73 -32.71
CA LYS A 39 -1.10 21.49 -32.08
C LYS A 39 -0.70 21.74 -30.63
N LYS A 40 -0.04 22.87 -30.36
CA LYS A 40 0.33 23.29 -29.01
C LYS A 40 -0.89 23.52 -28.13
N ASN A 41 -1.94 24.17 -28.62
CA ASN A 41 -3.19 24.33 -27.88
C ASN A 41 -3.85 22.98 -27.58
N ARG A 42 -3.92 22.06 -28.55
CA ARG A 42 -4.47 20.71 -28.30
C ARG A 42 -3.65 19.91 -27.30
N LEU A 43 -2.33 20.04 -27.34
CA LEU A 43 -1.44 19.41 -26.34
C LEU A 43 -1.66 19.99 -24.95
N ALA A 44 -1.91 21.31 -24.85
CA ALA A 44 -2.29 21.94 -23.60
C ALA A 44 -3.60 21.39 -23.05
N ASP A 45 -4.68 21.40 -23.85
CA ASP A 45 -5.99 20.86 -23.46
C ASP A 45 -5.89 19.39 -23.02
N ALA A 46 -5.14 18.58 -23.77
CA ALA A 46 -4.92 17.17 -23.47
C ALA A 46 -4.18 16.97 -22.14
N SER A 47 -3.14 17.75 -21.90
CA SER A 47 -2.34 17.67 -20.68
C SER A 47 -3.13 18.16 -19.46
N GLU A 48 -3.99 19.17 -19.64
CA GLU A 48 -4.89 19.68 -18.61
C GLU A 48 -5.94 18.65 -18.21
N ALA A 49 -6.58 18.02 -19.20
CA ALA A 49 -7.53 16.93 -18.95
C ALA A 49 -6.86 15.73 -18.27
N ALA A 50 -5.65 15.36 -18.72
CA ALA A 50 -4.87 14.29 -18.13
C ALA A 50 -4.49 14.59 -16.67
N VAL A 51 -3.95 15.78 -16.38
CA VAL A 51 -3.48 16.11 -15.03
C VAL A 51 -4.64 16.27 -14.04
N MET A 52 -5.82 16.71 -14.48
CA MET A 52 -7.04 16.68 -13.67
C MET A 52 -7.48 15.25 -13.37
N ALA A 53 -7.50 14.37 -14.37
CA ALA A 53 -7.87 12.97 -14.16
C ALA A 53 -6.89 12.26 -13.20
N LEU A 54 -5.60 12.56 -13.31
CA LEU A 54 -4.57 12.08 -12.38
C LEU A 54 -4.81 12.60 -10.95
N SER A 55 -5.11 13.89 -10.78
CA SER A 55 -5.35 14.47 -9.45
C SER A 55 -6.67 14.01 -8.82
N MET A 56 -7.65 13.60 -9.62
CA MET A 56 -8.87 12.97 -9.14
C MET A 56 -8.64 11.52 -8.75
N ALA A 57 -8.00 10.73 -9.61
CA ALA A 57 -7.78 9.30 -9.36
C ALA A 57 -6.77 9.02 -8.23
N ASP A 58 -5.84 9.96 -8.00
CA ASP A 58 -4.79 9.96 -6.98
C ASP A 58 -4.25 8.58 -6.55
N ARG A 59 -3.84 7.75 -7.52
CA ARG A 59 -3.36 6.41 -7.20
C ARG A 59 -1.95 6.48 -6.60
N THR A 60 -1.85 6.18 -5.31
CA THR A 60 -0.57 6.10 -4.57
C THR A 60 -0.07 4.67 -4.39
N THR A 61 -0.89 3.67 -4.70
CA THR A 61 -0.58 2.25 -4.42
C THR A 61 -0.80 1.35 -5.64
N THR A 62 -0.18 0.18 -5.62
CA THR A 62 -0.39 -0.85 -6.63
C THR A 62 -1.84 -1.31 -6.61
N ASP A 63 -2.49 -1.35 -7.78
CA ASP A 63 -3.90 -1.73 -7.87
C ASP A 63 -4.13 -3.24 -7.63
N ALA A 64 -5.40 -3.64 -7.54
CA ALA A 64 -5.80 -5.03 -7.33
C ALA A 64 -5.27 -6.00 -8.41
N GLN A 65 -4.89 -5.49 -9.59
CA GLN A 65 -4.31 -6.26 -10.70
C GLN A 65 -2.77 -6.22 -10.71
N GLY A 66 -2.13 -5.64 -9.68
CA GLY A 66 -0.67 -5.58 -9.57
C GLY A 66 -0.04 -4.45 -10.37
N ARG A 67 -0.81 -3.51 -10.93
CA ARG A 67 -0.25 -2.38 -11.71
C ARG A 67 0.24 -1.29 -10.78
N GLN A 68 1.51 -0.90 -10.93
CA GLN A 68 2.12 0.19 -10.17
C GLN A 68 1.50 1.56 -10.51
N PRO A 69 1.49 2.51 -9.56
CA PRO A 69 1.04 3.89 -9.78
C PRO A 69 1.65 4.57 -11.01
N SER A 70 2.97 4.44 -11.19
CA SER A 70 3.70 5.06 -12.31
C SER A 70 3.20 4.58 -13.68
N VAL A 71 2.91 3.28 -13.78
CA VAL A 71 2.38 2.65 -15.00
C VAL A 71 0.96 3.13 -15.26
N TYR A 72 0.10 3.15 -14.24
CA TYR A 72 -1.27 3.65 -14.36
C TYR A 72 -1.29 5.13 -14.77
N ASN A 73 -0.52 5.97 -14.10
CA ASN A 73 -0.46 7.41 -14.37
C ASN A 73 0.02 7.70 -15.80
N ARG A 74 1.00 6.94 -16.28
CA ARG A 74 1.47 7.04 -17.67
C ARG A 74 0.40 6.58 -18.66
N GLN A 75 -0.25 5.44 -18.42
CA GLN A 75 -1.32 4.94 -19.28
C GLN A 75 -2.50 5.92 -19.38
N LEU A 76 -2.90 6.50 -18.24
CA LEU A 76 -3.97 7.50 -18.21
C LEU A 76 -3.57 8.76 -19.00
N SER A 77 -2.35 9.25 -18.79
CA SER A 77 -1.80 10.40 -19.53
C SER A 77 -1.78 10.14 -21.04
N ASP A 78 -1.28 8.97 -21.46
CA ASP A 78 -1.19 8.58 -22.86
C ASP A 78 -2.59 8.46 -23.49
N ALA A 79 -3.59 7.98 -22.76
CA ALA A 79 -4.97 7.89 -23.24
C ALA A 79 -5.55 9.28 -23.57
N TYR A 80 -5.37 10.27 -22.68
CA TYR A 80 -5.81 11.64 -22.92
C TYR A 80 -5.04 12.32 -24.07
N LEU A 81 -3.71 12.14 -24.14
CA LEU A 81 -2.88 12.69 -25.22
C LEU A 81 -3.31 12.17 -26.58
N ASN A 82 -3.53 10.85 -26.71
CA ASN A 82 -3.97 10.22 -27.96
C ASN A 82 -5.40 10.59 -28.35
N ALA A 83 -6.28 10.87 -27.38
CA ALA A 83 -7.65 11.29 -27.66
C ALA A 83 -7.72 12.71 -28.26
N TYR A 84 -6.88 13.63 -27.79
CA TYR A 84 -6.94 15.05 -28.17
C TYR A 84 -6.03 15.40 -29.35
N ILE A 85 -4.91 14.70 -29.53
CA ILE A 85 -3.89 15.05 -30.52
C ILE A 85 -3.84 13.98 -31.61
N ARG A 86 -4.26 14.35 -32.82
CA ARG A 86 -4.16 13.49 -34.01
C ARG A 86 -2.83 13.67 -34.73
N ASN A 87 -2.41 12.68 -35.51
CA ASN A 87 -1.20 12.71 -36.35
C ASN A 87 0.08 13.03 -35.57
N ILE A 88 0.22 12.47 -34.36
CA ILE A 88 1.49 12.48 -33.63
C ILE A 88 2.40 11.43 -34.25
N LYS A 89 3.66 11.77 -34.49
CA LYS A 89 4.66 10.78 -34.89
C LYS A 89 5.15 9.97 -33.70
N GLU A 90 5.42 10.67 -32.60
CA GLU A 90 5.95 10.09 -31.37
C GLU A 90 5.57 10.96 -30.16
N ILE A 91 5.30 10.30 -29.02
CA ILE A 91 5.18 10.92 -27.70
C ILE A 91 6.47 10.55 -26.96
N ASN A 92 7.40 11.50 -26.82
CA ASN A 92 8.77 11.18 -26.40
C ASN A 92 8.88 11.10 -24.87
N ASP A 93 8.38 12.13 -24.19
CA ASP A 93 8.53 12.29 -22.75
C ASP A 93 7.18 12.55 -22.10
N VAL A 94 6.78 11.70 -21.16
CA VAL A 94 5.63 11.88 -20.27
C VAL A 94 6.14 11.72 -18.86
N THR A 95 6.30 12.85 -18.16
CA THR A 95 6.73 12.86 -16.75
C THR A 95 5.58 13.33 -15.88
N VAL A 96 5.24 12.51 -14.88
CA VAL A 96 4.22 12.80 -13.89
C VAL A 96 4.88 12.97 -12.53
N VAL A 97 4.66 14.10 -11.88
CA VAL A 97 5.14 14.38 -10.52
C VAL A 97 3.95 14.64 -9.62
N ARG A 98 3.89 13.94 -8.49
CA ARG A 98 2.89 14.11 -7.44
C ARG A 98 3.51 14.80 -6.23
N THR A 99 2.84 15.78 -5.66
CA THR A 99 3.25 16.46 -4.42
C THR A 99 2.04 16.76 -3.54
N GLU A 100 2.21 16.78 -2.23
CA GLU A 100 1.17 17.21 -1.27
C GLU A 100 1.62 18.48 -0.54
N GLY A 101 0.66 19.23 0.01
CA GLY A 101 0.93 20.33 0.91
C GLY A 101 -0.35 21.00 1.39
N GLU A 102 -0.18 22.06 2.16
CA GLU A 102 -1.27 22.89 2.70
C GLU A 102 -1.22 24.28 2.06
N GLU A 103 -2.38 24.88 1.86
CA GLU A 103 -2.49 26.30 1.51
C GLU A 103 -3.75 26.91 2.11
N GLN A 104 -3.77 28.24 2.25
CA GLN A 104 -5.00 28.93 2.63
C GLN A 104 -5.90 29.16 1.42
N LEU A 105 -7.09 28.56 1.44
CA LEU A 105 -8.16 28.79 0.48
C LEU A 105 -9.31 29.52 1.16
N GLN A 106 -9.63 30.72 0.67
CA GLN A 106 -10.74 31.54 1.18
C GLN A 106 -10.69 31.82 2.71
N GLY A 107 -9.49 31.78 3.31
CA GLY A 107 -9.29 32.03 4.74
C GLY A 107 -9.34 30.77 5.61
N GLU A 108 -9.53 29.59 5.02
CA GLU A 108 -9.43 28.30 5.70
C GLU A 108 -8.17 27.55 5.22
N GLU A 109 -7.54 26.80 6.11
CA GLU A 109 -6.46 25.88 5.73
C GLU A 109 -7.03 24.70 4.96
N ALA A 110 -6.47 24.45 3.77
CA ALA A 110 -6.91 23.39 2.88
C ALA A 110 -5.72 22.56 2.40
N ASP A 111 -5.83 21.25 2.61
CA ASP A 111 -4.92 20.26 2.05
C ASP A 111 -5.07 20.21 0.53
N TYR A 112 -3.96 20.06 -0.19
CA TYR A 112 -3.97 19.84 -1.62
C TYR A 112 -3.07 18.67 -2.05
N ILE A 113 -3.54 17.97 -3.08
CA ILE A 113 -2.79 16.95 -3.80
C ILE A 113 -2.55 17.47 -5.21
N GLN A 114 -1.29 17.61 -5.58
CA GLN A 114 -0.90 18.22 -6.83
C GLN A 114 -0.28 17.20 -7.76
N TYR A 115 -0.73 17.24 -9.00
CA TYR A 115 -0.07 16.57 -10.11
C TYR A 115 0.49 17.59 -11.08
N GLN A 116 1.70 17.31 -11.56
CA GLN A 116 2.33 18.03 -12.66
C GLN A 116 2.65 17.04 -13.77
N LEU A 117 2.20 17.37 -14.98
CA LEU A 117 2.42 16.59 -16.18
C LEU A 117 3.30 17.41 -17.14
N ALA A 118 4.46 16.89 -17.50
CA ALA A 118 5.31 17.43 -18.55
C ALA A 118 5.32 16.48 -19.75
N THR A 119 4.96 17.00 -20.93
CA THR A 119 4.76 16.21 -22.15
C THR A 119 5.47 16.82 -23.35
N SER A 120 6.00 15.96 -24.23
CA SER A 120 6.60 16.36 -25.51
C SER A 120 6.07 15.49 -26.65
N THR A 121 5.65 16.12 -27.75
CA THR A 121 5.16 15.45 -28.95
C THR A 121 5.93 15.89 -30.19
N LYS A 122 6.22 14.94 -31.08
CA LYS A 122 6.98 15.16 -32.30
C LYS A 122 6.08 15.21 -33.53
N HIS A 123 6.27 16.23 -34.37
CA HIS A 123 5.47 16.45 -35.58
C HIS A 123 6.39 16.65 -36.79
N ASP A 124 6.06 16.00 -37.92
CA ASP A 124 6.75 16.23 -39.18
C ASP A 124 6.25 17.53 -39.84
N SER A 125 7.19 18.34 -40.34
CA SER A 125 6.90 19.51 -41.16
C SER A 125 6.38 19.09 -42.54
N TRP A 126 5.37 19.79 -43.03
CA TRP A 126 4.77 19.60 -44.36
C TRP A 126 5.55 20.34 -45.45
N LEU A 127 6.21 21.45 -45.11
CA LEU A 127 6.78 22.43 -46.03
C LEU A 127 8.28 22.69 -45.76
N ALA A 128 8.94 21.84 -44.98
CA ALA A 128 10.39 21.93 -44.72
C ALA A 128 11.18 21.94 -46.03
N ASN A 129 11.95 23.01 -46.25
CA ASN A 129 12.73 23.24 -47.45
C ASN A 129 14.05 23.94 -47.12
N THR A 130 15.09 23.68 -47.90
CA THR A 130 16.41 24.30 -47.72
C THR A 130 16.61 25.59 -48.52
N MET A 131 15.78 25.84 -49.54
CA MET A 131 15.87 27.01 -50.42
C MET A 131 14.91 28.14 -50.05
N VAL A 132 13.82 27.83 -49.34
CA VAL A 132 12.80 28.78 -48.90
C VAL A 132 12.79 28.78 -47.37
N PRO A 133 12.76 29.94 -46.69
CA PRO A 133 12.65 29.99 -45.24
C PRO A 133 11.45 29.18 -44.74
N SER A 134 11.70 28.16 -43.92
CA SER A 134 10.69 27.25 -43.37
C SER A 134 11.12 26.72 -42.01
N PHE A 135 10.24 25.98 -41.34
CA PHE A 135 10.61 25.20 -40.16
C PHE A 135 11.50 24.01 -40.53
N ASP A 136 12.13 23.41 -39.53
CA ASP A 136 12.91 22.18 -39.71
C ASP A 136 11.98 21.00 -40.04
N LYS A 137 12.56 19.93 -40.57
CA LYS A 137 11.83 18.69 -40.95
C LYS A 137 10.98 18.12 -39.82
N GLN A 138 11.39 18.34 -38.58
CA GLN A 138 10.67 17.90 -37.39
C GLN A 138 10.62 19.04 -36.39
N GLN A 139 9.49 19.17 -35.70
CA GLN A 139 9.26 20.15 -34.66
C GLN A 139 8.76 19.42 -33.41
N ASP A 140 9.40 19.72 -32.29
CA ASP A 140 8.99 19.23 -30.97
C ASP A 140 8.06 20.26 -30.34
N ILE A 141 6.91 19.80 -29.86
CA ILE A 141 5.94 20.62 -29.15
C ILE A 141 5.86 20.11 -27.73
N VAL A 142 6.24 20.97 -26.80
CA VAL A 142 6.31 20.69 -25.36
C VAL A 142 5.17 21.42 -24.64
N ASN A 143 4.61 20.78 -23.63
CA ASN A 143 3.67 21.42 -22.72
C ASN A 143 3.89 20.96 -21.28
N ARG A 144 3.47 21.81 -20.33
CA ARG A 144 3.39 21.47 -18.90
C ARG A 144 2.03 21.89 -18.36
N ALA A 145 1.38 20.98 -17.66
CA ALA A 145 0.11 21.22 -16.97
C ALA A 145 0.23 20.87 -15.48
N ARG A 146 -0.52 21.60 -14.64
CA ARG A 146 -0.57 21.38 -13.19
C ARG A 146 -2.02 21.47 -12.72
N ALA A 147 -2.47 20.45 -11.99
CA ALA A 147 -3.73 20.46 -11.26
C ALA A 147 -3.48 20.21 -9.77
N LYS A 148 -4.33 20.79 -8.94
CA LYS A 148 -4.44 20.48 -7.52
C LYS A 148 -5.84 19.96 -7.23
N SER A 149 -5.95 18.83 -6.55
CA SER A 149 -7.17 18.33 -5.95
C SER A 149 -7.22 18.76 -4.49
N TYR A 150 -8.40 19.19 -4.03
CA TYR A 150 -8.66 19.55 -2.64
C TYR A 150 -9.60 18.51 -2.05
N PRO A 151 -9.06 17.46 -1.39
CA PRO A 151 -9.86 16.41 -0.80
C PRO A 151 -10.84 16.99 0.21
N VAL A 152 -12.05 16.46 0.22
CA VAL A 152 -13.03 16.80 1.27
C VAL A 152 -12.90 15.76 2.36
N ASN A 153 -12.70 16.21 3.60
CA ASN A 153 -12.85 15.35 4.76
C ASN A 153 -14.35 15.17 5.02
N LEU A 154 -14.97 14.20 4.34
CA LEU A 154 -16.36 13.86 4.61
C LEU A 154 -16.43 13.22 6.00
N GLN A 155 -17.25 13.82 6.86
CA GLN A 155 -17.68 13.24 8.13
C GLN A 155 -18.40 11.92 7.87
N ARG A 156 -17.69 10.79 7.99
CA ARG A 156 -18.19 9.43 7.75
C ARG A 156 -17.78 8.51 8.89
N ASN A 157 -18.49 7.39 9.00
CA ASN A 157 -18.10 6.33 9.92
C ASN A 157 -16.79 5.67 9.44
N VAL A 158 -15.84 5.49 10.35
CA VAL A 158 -14.56 4.84 10.07
C VAL A 158 -14.49 3.47 10.74
N ASP A 159 -13.91 2.51 10.04
CA ASP A 159 -13.49 1.22 10.56
C ASP A 159 -11.96 1.19 10.55
N ILE A 160 -11.34 1.28 11.72
CA ILE A 160 -9.87 1.32 11.85
C ILE A 160 -9.39 0.06 12.54
N VAL A 161 -8.49 -0.67 11.89
CA VAL A 161 -7.78 -1.80 12.49
C VAL A 161 -6.31 -1.41 12.69
N PHE A 162 -5.91 -1.24 13.94
CA PHE A 162 -4.52 -1.01 14.32
C PHE A 162 -3.78 -2.34 14.40
N VAL A 163 -2.88 -2.59 13.46
CA VAL A 163 -1.99 -3.75 13.45
C VAL A 163 -0.68 -3.33 14.09
N SER A 164 -0.48 -3.69 15.35
CA SER A 164 0.59 -3.12 16.17
C SER A 164 1.63 -4.13 16.59
N ASP A 165 2.89 -3.75 16.45
CA ASP A 165 4.04 -4.50 16.88
C ASP A 165 4.08 -4.58 18.41
N PHE A 166 4.08 -5.80 18.91
CA PHE A 166 4.17 -6.18 20.31
C PHE A 166 5.38 -7.10 20.51
N SER A 167 6.41 -6.98 19.68
CA SER A 167 7.71 -7.63 19.87
C SER A 167 8.47 -7.07 21.07
N GLY A 168 9.55 -7.75 21.47
CA GLY A 168 10.38 -7.35 22.60
C GLY A 168 11.03 -5.97 22.42
N SER A 169 11.38 -5.58 21.19
CA SER A 169 12.01 -4.29 20.87
C SER A 169 11.14 -3.10 21.23
N MET A 170 9.82 -3.27 21.22
CA MET A 170 8.86 -2.24 21.65
C MET A 170 8.98 -1.86 23.13
N ASN A 171 9.70 -2.64 23.95
CA ASN A 171 10.03 -2.25 25.33
C ASN A 171 11.26 -1.35 25.43
N ASN A 172 12.02 -1.17 24.34
CA ASN A 172 13.20 -0.32 24.31
C ASN A 172 12.84 1.15 24.57
N SER A 173 13.83 1.89 25.07
CA SER A 173 13.65 3.31 25.38
C SER A 173 13.56 4.16 24.11
N TRP A 174 12.62 5.10 24.12
CA TRP A 174 12.39 6.15 23.14
C TRP A 174 12.13 7.44 23.93
N ASP A 175 13.12 8.34 23.97
CA ASP A 175 13.17 9.54 24.84
C ASP A 175 12.74 9.28 26.30
N ASN A 176 13.41 8.34 26.98
CA ASN A 176 13.18 7.94 28.39
C ASN A 176 11.81 7.30 28.68
N GLN A 177 11.03 6.94 27.66
CA GLN A 177 9.79 6.16 27.78
C GLN A 177 9.94 4.85 26.98
N SER A 178 9.14 3.81 27.24
CA SER A 178 9.16 2.65 26.33
C SER A 178 8.27 2.91 25.11
N LYS A 179 8.68 2.45 23.92
CA LYS A 179 7.90 2.65 22.68
C LYS A 179 6.46 2.16 22.81
N ILE A 180 6.27 0.98 23.44
CA ILE A 180 4.95 0.40 23.70
C ILE A 180 4.08 1.27 24.62
N SER A 181 4.68 1.93 25.62
CA SER A 181 3.94 2.82 26.53
C SER A 181 3.46 4.08 25.83
N VAL A 182 4.28 4.65 24.95
CA VAL A 182 3.92 5.79 24.09
C VAL A 182 2.79 5.40 23.16
N LEU A 183 2.96 4.30 22.42
CA LEU A 183 1.95 3.79 21.49
C LEU A 183 0.58 3.62 22.15
N LYS A 184 0.54 2.89 23.28
CA LYS A 184 -0.71 2.66 24.00
C LYS A 184 -1.38 3.94 24.48
N ARG A 185 -0.59 4.92 24.92
CA ARG A 185 -1.10 6.22 25.36
C ARG A 185 -1.73 6.99 24.21
N GLU A 186 -1.06 7.07 23.06
CA GLU A 186 -1.61 7.79 21.91
C GLU A 186 -2.85 7.08 21.33
N ILE A 187 -2.84 5.74 21.28
CA ILE A 187 -4.03 4.95 20.92
C ILE A 187 -5.19 5.18 21.91
N ALA A 188 -4.91 5.33 23.21
CA ALA A 188 -5.94 5.66 24.20
C ALA A 188 -6.58 7.01 23.93
N LYS A 189 -5.78 8.05 23.62
CA LYS A 189 -6.28 9.39 23.25
C LYS A 189 -7.13 9.37 21.97
N LEU A 190 -6.65 8.70 20.92
CA LEU A 190 -7.41 8.57 19.68
C LEU A 190 -8.75 7.87 19.92
N SER A 191 -8.74 6.78 20.68
CA SER A 191 -9.97 6.06 21.02
C SER A 191 -10.93 6.89 21.88
N SER A 192 -10.43 7.80 22.74
CA SER A 192 -11.32 8.68 23.53
C SER A 192 -12.01 9.71 22.68
N ASN A 193 -11.40 10.14 21.58
CA ASN A 193 -12.03 11.08 20.67
C ASN A 193 -13.04 10.34 19.77
N LEU A 194 -12.62 9.23 19.15
CA LEU A 194 -13.42 8.51 18.15
C LEU A 194 -14.58 7.69 18.74
N LEU A 195 -14.46 7.18 19.97
CA LEU A 195 -15.50 6.37 20.62
C LEU A 195 -16.24 7.15 21.73
N SER A 196 -16.13 8.48 21.73
CA SER A 196 -16.83 9.37 22.68
C SER A 196 -18.34 9.37 22.49
N ASP A 197 -19.07 9.75 23.54
CA ASP A 197 -20.50 10.00 23.42
C ASP A 197 -20.78 11.23 22.53
N ASP A 198 -19.91 12.26 22.55
CA ASP A 198 -20.00 13.41 21.66
C ASP A 198 -19.93 13.03 20.18
N ALA A 199 -19.09 12.05 19.81
CA ALA A 199 -19.03 11.54 18.44
C ALA A 199 -20.34 10.83 18.05
N LYS A 200 -20.91 10.05 18.97
CA LYS A 200 -22.20 9.37 18.75
C LYS A 200 -23.36 10.36 18.63
N ASP A 201 -23.36 11.42 19.43
CA ASP A 201 -24.36 12.49 19.37
C ASP A 201 -24.30 13.26 18.04
N GLN A 202 -23.13 13.32 17.41
CA GLN A 202 -22.93 13.83 16.05
C GLN A 202 -23.32 12.83 14.95
N GLY A 203 -23.79 11.64 15.32
CA GLY A 203 -24.22 10.59 14.40
C GLY A 203 -23.10 9.66 13.92
N PHE A 204 -21.91 9.71 14.54
CA PHE A 204 -20.82 8.81 14.21
C PHE A 204 -20.89 7.49 14.97
N ASP A 205 -20.73 6.40 14.24
CA ASP A 205 -20.60 5.04 14.77
C ASP A 205 -19.25 4.44 14.36
N HIS A 206 -18.16 5.05 14.84
CA HIS A 206 -16.81 4.58 14.56
C HIS A 206 -16.56 3.20 15.18
N ARG A 207 -15.88 2.32 14.45
CA ARG A 207 -15.47 0.99 14.93
C ARG A 207 -13.96 0.90 14.94
N LEU A 208 -13.40 0.61 16.11
CA LEU A 208 -11.96 0.40 16.26
C LEU A 208 -11.67 -1.08 16.56
N SER A 209 -10.55 -1.56 16.06
CA SER A 209 -10.00 -2.88 16.36
C SER A 209 -8.49 -2.75 16.61
N PHE A 210 -7.96 -3.64 17.42
CA PHE A 210 -6.55 -3.68 17.75
C PHE A 210 -6.02 -5.10 17.60
N VAL A 211 -5.00 -5.27 16.76
CA VAL A 211 -4.34 -6.55 16.46
C VAL A 211 -2.88 -6.45 16.87
N PRO A 212 -2.56 -6.84 18.10
CA PRO A 212 -1.18 -6.97 18.53
C PRO A 212 -0.57 -8.22 17.89
N PHE A 213 0.64 -8.09 17.36
CA PHE A 213 1.40 -9.18 16.80
C PHE A 213 2.83 -9.20 17.36
N ASN A 214 3.42 -10.38 17.43
CA ASN A 214 4.86 -10.54 17.50
C ASN A 214 5.27 -11.49 16.36
N MET A 215 5.96 -12.59 16.64
CA MET A 215 6.14 -13.66 15.66
C MET A 215 4.82 -14.34 15.22
N ARG A 216 3.75 -14.22 16.01
CA ARG A 216 2.39 -14.70 15.71
C ARG A 216 1.35 -13.78 16.36
N THR A 217 0.07 -14.02 16.09
CA THR A 217 -1.05 -13.33 16.76
C THR A 217 -1.62 -14.18 17.89
N GLN A 218 -2.19 -13.56 18.91
CA GLN A 218 -2.83 -14.28 20.02
C GLN A 218 -4.35 -14.08 19.99
N GLU A 219 -5.07 -15.20 20.14
CA GLU A 219 -6.52 -15.25 20.12
C GLU A 219 -7.06 -15.94 21.37
N THR A 220 -8.14 -15.40 21.93
CA THR A 220 -8.81 -15.99 23.08
C THR A 220 -9.97 -16.86 22.62
N HIS A 221 -9.90 -18.15 22.88
CA HIS A 221 -10.96 -19.12 22.57
C HIS A 221 -11.33 -19.94 23.81
N ARG A 222 -12.61 -19.92 24.20
CA ARG A 222 -13.15 -20.62 25.39
C ARG A 222 -12.32 -20.37 26.66
N GLY A 223 -11.96 -19.11 26.91
CA GLY A 223 -11.18 -18.69 28.08
C GLY A 223 -9.69 -19.03 28.05
N ASN A 224 -9.18 -19.65 26.96
CA ASN A 224 -7.76 -19.94 26.80
C ASN A 224 -7.16 -19.07 25.69
N SER A 225 -5.90 -18.66 25.86
CA SER A 225 -5.15 -17.94 24.84
C SER A 225 -4.37 -18.91 23.95
N TYR A 226 -4.48 -18.72 22.64
CA TYR A 226 -3.79 -19.49 21.62
C TYR A 226 -2.90 -18.59 20.79
N CYS A 227 -1.69 -19.05 20.53
CA CYS A 227 -0.75 -18.46 19.59
C CYS A 227 -1.05 -19.02 18.20
N VAL A 228 -1.53 -18.16 17.32
CA VAL A 228 -2.13 -18.51 16.02
C VAL A 228 -1.23 -18.03 14.90
N SER A 229 -0.90 -18.94 13.98
CA SER A 229 -0.30 -18.58 12.69
C SER A 229 -1.39 -18.32 11.66
N GLN A 230 -1.19 -17.30 10.84
CA GLN A 230 -2.07 -16.95 9.73
C GLN A 230 -1.65 -17.61 8.40
N LEU A 231 -0.53 -18.31 8.39
CA LEU A 231 0.07 -18.93 7.22
C LEU A 231 -0.56 -20.28 6.86
N ILE A 232 -0.41 -20.67 5.60
CA ILE A 232 -0.68 -22.01 5.09
C ILE A 232 0.66 -22.69 4.75
N TYR A 233 0.76 -24.00 5.01
CA TYR A 233 1.99 -24.75 4.83
C TYR A 233 1.90 -25.74 3.67
N LYS A 234 3.06 -26.06 3.10
CA LYS A 234 3.20 -27.03 2.01
C LYS A 234 2.89 -28.44 2.52
N LYS A 235 2.35 -29.25 1.61
CA LYS A 235 2.23 -30.70 1.79
C LYS A 235 3.43 -31.42 1.20
N ASN A 236 3.73 -32.61 1.70
CA ASN A 236 4.79 -33.50 1.20
C ASN A 236 6.19 -32.83 1.16
N VAL A 237 6.55 -32.09 2.22
CA VAL A 237 7.89 -31.50 2.32
C VAL A 237 8.95 -32.61 2.43
N ALA A 238 10.05 -32.48 1.69
CA ALA A 238 11.11 -33.48 1.69
C ALA A 238 11.66 -33.70 3.10
N ASN A 239 11.90 -34.97 3.46
CA ASN A 239 12.37 -35.38 4.80
C ASN A 239 11.41 -35.06 5.96
N ALA A 240 10.17 -34.67 5.68
CA ALA A 240 9.09 -34.56 6.67
C ALA A 240 8.12 -35.74 6.51
N PRO A 241 8.16 -36.77 7.39
CA PRO A 241 7.29 -37.94 7.28
C PRO A 241 5.83 -37.69 7.69
N THR A 242 5.48 -36.49 8.16
CA THR A 242 4.12 -36.08 8.49
C THR A 242 3.88 -34.69 7.93
N ASP A 243 2.70 -34.44 7.34
CA ASP A 243 2.36 -33.11 6.84
C ASP A 243 2.25 -32.12 8.01
N TYR A 244 2.67 -30.86 7.77
CA TYR A 244 2.71 -29.82 8.80
C TYR A 244 1.35 -29.63 9.49
N HIS A 245 0.27 -29.66 8.70
CA HIS A 245 -1.12 -29.52 9.16
C HIS A 245 -1.59 -30.69 10.04
N ASP A 246 -0.95 -31.87 9.95
CA ASP A 246 -1.32 -33.05 10.71
C ASP A 246 -0.64 -33.15 12.08
N ILE A 247 0.43 -32.36 12.28
CA ILE A 247 1.15 -32.27 13.55
C ILE A 247 0.26 -31.58 14.59
N ASN A 248 0.18 -32.17 15.78
CA ASN A 248 -0.50 -31.55 16.90
C ASN A 248 0.46 -30.59 17.64
N TRP A 249 0.61 -29.38 17.13
CA TRP A 249 1.49 -28.35 17.68
C TRP A 249 1.11 -27.97 19.10
N TYR A 250 -0.19 -27.98 19.42
CA TYR A 250 -0.67 -27.82 20.79
C TYR A 250 -0.02 -28.84 21.74
N ASN A 251 -0.06 -30.13 21.41
CA ASN A 251 0.51 -31.18 22.24
C ASN A 251 2.04 -31.06 22.31
N TRP A 252 2.70 -30.86 21.16
CA TRP A 252 4.17 -30.78 21.11
C TRP A 252 4.75 -29.59 21.85
N SER A 253 4.04 -28.45 21.84
CA SER A 253 4.51 -27.25 22.53
C SER A 253 4.82 -27.50 24.01
N ALA A 254 4.07 -28.38 24.68
CA ALA A 254 4.22 -28.68 26.10
C ALA A 254 5.54 -29.41 26.47
N TYR A 255 6.28 -29.93 25.50
CA TYR A 255 7.52 -30.70 25.73
C TYR A 255 8.77 -29.88 25.37
N SER A 256 9.94 -30.32 25.85
CA SER A 256 11.21 -29.69 25.49
C SER A 256 11.71 -30.14 24.11
N VAL A 257 12.64 -29.36 23.54
CA VAL A 257 13.38 -29.76 22.33
C VAL A 257 14.05 -31.12 22.49
N ASP A 258 14.61 -31.42 23.67
CA ASP A 258 15.21 -32.72 23.95
C ASP A 258 14.21 -33.87 23.86
N THR A 259 12.97 -33.64 24.30
CA THR A 259 11.89 -34.64 24.18
C THR A 259 11.57 -34.92 22.71
N VAL A 260 11.50 -33.87 21.88
CA VAL A 260 11.32 -33.99 20.43
C VAL A 260 12.48 -34.82 19.84
N ASN A 261 13.73 -34.46 20.16
CA ASN A 261 14.91 -35.14 19.65
C ASN A 261 14.96 -36.62 20.04
N ASN A 262 14.69 -36.93 21.31
CA ASN A 262 14.69 -38.30 21.81
C ASN A 262 13.56 -39.14 21.19
N CYS A 263 12.35 -38.59 21.05
CA CYS A 263 11.23 -39.28 20.41
C CYS A 263 11.49 -39.55 18.92
N ALA A 264 12.09 -38.59 18.20
CA ALA A 264 12.46 -38.75 16.81
C ALA A 264 13.51 -39.88 16.62
N TYR A 265 14.49 -39.94 17.53
CA TYR A 265 15.49 -41.01 17.59
C TYR A 265 14.82 -42.38 17.81
N HIS A 266 14.09 -42.54 18.91
CA HIS A 266 13.47 -43.82 19.30
C HIS A 266 12.06 -43.65 19.90
N SER A 267 11.11 -44.47 19.46
CA SER A 267 9.69 -44.34 19.84
C SER A 267 9.42 -44.57 21.33
N TYR A 268 10.33 -45.24 22.04
CA TYR A 268 10.30 -45.38 23.50
C TYR A 268 10.26 -44.03 24.24
N TYR A 269 10.95 -43.01 23.71
CA TYR A 269 11.04 -41.68 24.34
C TYR A 269 9.91 -40.73 23.94
N CYS A 270 8.94 -41.21 23.14
CA CYS A 270 7.79 -40.39 22.79
C CYS A 270 6.85 -40.23 23.99
N PRO A 271 6.13 -39.09 24.09
CA PRO A 271 5.19 -38.84 25.18
C PRO A 271 4.18 -39.99 25.38
N SER A 272 3.68 -40.52 24.27
CA SER A 272 3.03 -41.83 24.21
C SER A 272 4.08 -42.86 23.82
N ARG A 273 4.53 -43.64 24.81
CA ARG A 273 5.58 -44.64 24.63
C ARG A 273 5.25 -45.57 23.46
N TYR A 274 6.25 -45.79 22.61
CA TYR A 274 6.18 -46.64 21.40
C TYR A 274 5.24 -46.14 20.30
N SER A 275 4.77 -44.89 20.35
CA SER A 275 3.94 -44.31 19.29
C SER A 275 4.76 -44.03 18.02
N SER A 276 4.51 -44.81 16.96
CA SER A 276 5.11 -44.60 15.64
C SER A 276 4.68 -43.27 15.02
N ARG A 277 3.42 -42.87 15.23
CA ARG A 277 2.87 -41.59 14.80
C ARG A 277 3.62 -40.42 15.44
N GLN A 278 3.74 -40.39 16.76
CA GLN A 278 4.46 -39.31 17.44
C GLN A 278 5.93 -39.27 17.05
N ARG A 279 6.55 -40.43 16.81
CA ARG A 279 7.92 -40.47 16.27
C ARG A 279 8.02 -39.80 14.90
N ASN A 280 7.05 -40.00 14.01
CA ASN A 280 7.04 -39.33 12.70
C ASN A 280 6.75 -37.82 12.83
N GLU A 281 5.84 -37.42 13.72
CA GLU A 281 5.62 -36.01 14.04
C GLU A 281 6.92 -35.36 14.57
N ALA A 282 7.61 -36.01 15.51
CA ALA A 282 8.88 -35.54 16.08
C ALA A 282 9.99 -35.41 15.03
N LYS A 283 10.11 -36.38 14.10
CA LYS A 283 11.02 -36.27 12.97
C LYS A 283 10.70 -35.08 12.07
N THR A 284 9.41 -34.80 11.85
CA THR A 284 9.02 -33.62 11.09
C THR A 284 9.37 -32.32 11.82
N LEU A 285 9.13 -32.25 13.14
CA LEU A 285 9.56 -31.12 13.97
C LEU A 285 11.07 -30.90 13.88
N GLN A 286 11.90 -31.95 13.88
CA GLN A 286 13.34 -31.82 13.64
C GLN A 286 13.65 -31.23 12.26
N THR A 287 12.95 -31.64 11.21
CA THR A 287 13.11 -31.07 9.86
C THR A 287 12.70 -29.59 9.82
N VAL A 288 11.63 -29.20 10.53
CA VAL A 288 11.23 -27.80 10.69
C VAL A 288 12.34 -27.01 11.42
N PHE A 289 12.83 -27.51 12.55
CA PHE A 289 13.89 -26.86 13.34
C PHE A 289 15.20 -26.72 12.57
N ALA A 290 15.56 -27.73 11.78
CA ALA A 290 16.72 -27.67 10.89
C ALA A 290 16.52 -26.59 9.80
N ALA A 291 15.34 -26.48 9.21
CA ALA A 291 15.04 -25.42 8.25
C ALA A 291 15.12 -24.02 8.89
N THR A 292 14.59 -23.85 10.11
CA THR A 292 14.69 -22.60 10.87
C THR A 292 16.14 -22.24 11.19
N SER A 293 16.96 -23.22 11.56
CA SER A 293 18.39 -23.00 11.85
C SER A 293 19.19 -22.62 10.61
N ASN A 294 18.74 -23.02 9.42
CA ASN A 294 19.38 -22.63 8.15
C ASN A 294 18.96 -21.22 7.70
N GLU A 295 17.75 -20.79 8.09
CA GLU A 295 17.19 -19.50 7.70
C GLU A 295 17.50 -18.38 8.71
N THR A 296 17.68 -18.73 9.97
CA THR A 296 17.74 -17.78 11.10
C THR A 296 18.88 -18.10 12.06
N ALA A 297 19.20 -17.18 12.97
CA ALA A 297 20.14 -17.43 14.07
C ALA A 297 19.55 -18.30 15.21
N TYR A 298 18.29 -18.74 15.08
CA TYR A 298 17.55 -19.46 16.11
C TYR A 298 17.19 -20.87 15.63
N THR A 299 16.93 -21.78 16.58
CA THR A 299 16.92 -23.22 16.28
C THR A 299 15.55 -23.89 16.39
N HIS A 300 14.51 -23.23 16.93
CA HIS A 300 13.27 -23.93 17.36
C HIS A 300 11.96 -23.24 16.99
N PHE A 301 11.95 -22.29 16.07
CA PHE A 301 10.70 -21.65 15.65
C PHE A 301 9.96 -22.45 14.56
N PRO A 302 8.61 -22.42 14.57
CA PRO A 302 7.76 -23.30 13.76
C PRO A 302 7.50 -22.85 12.32
N ASP A 303 7.92 -21.65 11.91
CA ASP A 303 7.47 -20.99 10.67
C ASP A 303 8.60 -20.74 9.64
N PRO A 304 9.51 -21.69 9.36
CA PRO A 304 10.53 -21.49 8.33
C PRO A 304 9.91 -21.46 6.93
N LEU A 305 10.47 -20.61 6.08
CA LEU A 305 10.00 -20.35 4.73
C LEU A 305 9.97 -21.59 3.82
N ALA A 306 10.84 -22.57 4.10
CA ALA A 306 10.83 -23.85 3.40
C ALA A 306 9.46 -24.56 3.48
N PHE A 307 8.78 -24.43 4.63
CA PHE A 307 7.49 -25.08 4.90
C PHE A 307 6.29 -24.22 4.52
N ILE A 308 6.45 -22.91 4.32
CA ILE A 308 5.34 -21.99 4.02
C ILE A 308 4.96 -22.08 2.54
N ASP A 309 3.66 -22.22 2.28
CA ASP A 309 3.05 -22.12 0.94
C ASP A 309 2.58 -20.68 0.74
N ILE A 310 3.44 -19.85 0.13
CA ILE A 310 3.24 -18.40 -0.01
C ILE A 310 1.96 -18.09 -0.79
N ASP A 311 1.75 -18.75 -1.93
CA ASP A 311 0.61 -18.49 -2.80
C ASP A 311 -0.71 -18.89 -2.11
N LYS A 312 -0.73 -20.04 -1.42
CA LYS A 312 -1.92 -20.42 -0.64
C LYS A 312 -2.15 -19.54 0.57
N SER A 313 -1.09 -19.05 1.21
CA SER A 313 -1.23 -18.11 2.33
C SER A 313 -1.93 -16.82 1.86
N VAL A 314 -1.63 -16.35 0.65
CA VAL A 314 -2.31 -15.20 0.03
C VAL A 314 -3.75 -15.56 -0.39
N SER A 315 -3.98 -16.69 -1.05
CA SER A 315 -5.33 -17.05 -1.53
C SER A 315 -6.31 -17.38 -0.40
N HIS A 316 -5.81 -17.81 0.77
CA HIS A 316 -6.60 -18.12 1.95
C HIS A 316 -6.46 -17.08 3.06
N LEU A 317 -6.11 -15.83 2.72
CA LEU A 317 -5.81 -14.74 3.66
C LEU A 317 -6.95 -14.45 4.64
N PHE A 318 -8.20 -14.50 4.16
CA PHE A 318 -9.39 -14.13 4.93
C PHE A 318 -10.02 -15.27 5.73
N GLU A 319 -9.44 -16.46 5.70
CA GLU A 319 -9.96 -17.58 6.50
C GLU A 319 -9.57 -17.45 7.96
N HIS A 320 -10.54 -17.61 8.85
CA HIS A 320 -10.31 -17.61 10.28
C HIS A 320 -9.57 -18.90 10.74
N LYS A 321 -8.25 -18.81 10.91
CA LYS A 321 -7.37 -19.98 11.11
C LYS A 321 -7.57 -20.68 12.44
N MET A 322 -8.04 -20.00 13.49
CA MET A 322 -8.34 -20.64 14.76
C MET A 322 -9.48 -21.68 14.64
N SER A 323 -10.42 -21.49 13.70
CA SER A 323 -11.50 -22.45 13.44
C SER A 323 -11.14 -23.54 12.44
N THR A 324 -10.34 -23.21 11.42
CA THR A 324 -10.04 -24.15 10.31
C THR A 324 -8.83 -25.02 10.58
N GLU A 325 -7.87 -24.56 11.40
CA GLU A 325 -6.58 -25.22 11.62
C GLU A 325 -6.23 -25.40 13.12
N PRO A 326 -7.12 -25.97 13.96
CA PRO A 326 -6.97 -25.96 15.42
C PRO A 326 -5.72 -26.68 15.94
N LYS A 327 -5.13 -27.58 15.14
CA LYS A 327 -3.92 -28.33 15.52
C LYS A 327 -2.63 -27.52 15.40
N GLN A 328 -2.65 -26.39 14.69
CA GLN A 328 -1.47 -25.54 14.42
C GLN A 328 -1.19 -24.51 15.50
N HIS A 329 -2.14 -24.37 16.42
CA HIS A 329 -2.12 -23.34 17.45
C HIS A 329 -1.77 -23.96 18.80
N PHE A 330 -1.03 -23.24 19.63
CA PHE A 330 -0.59 -23.72 20.94
C PHE A 330 -0.76 -22.63 22.01
N ARG A 331 -0.74 -23.00 23.30
CA ARG A 331 -0.90 -21.99 24.36
C ARG A 331 0.38 -21.20 24.60
N THR A 332 0.20 -20.00 25.14
CA THR A 332 1.18 -18.92 25.29
C THR A 332 2.22 -19.11 26.40
N SER A 333 2.42 -20.34 26.90
CA SER A 333 3.18 -20.60 28.14
C SER A 333 3.89 -21.97 28.17
N TYR A 334 4.36 -22.44 27.01
CA TYR A 334 4.86 -23.81 26.87
C TYR A 334 6.37 -23.93 26.56
N SER A 335 6.95 -25.09 26.93
CA SER A 335 8.39 -25.35 27.00
C SER A 335 9.13 -25.37 25.66
N LEU A 336 8.46 -25.70 24.54
CA LEU A 336 9.14 -25.90 23.26
C LEU A 336 9.52 -24.58 22.57
N PHE A 337 8.66 -23.57 22.71
CA PHE A 337 8.76 -22.29 22.00
C PHE A 337 9.02 -21.13 22.97
N THR A 338 9.72 -21.41 24.08
CA THR A 338 10.00 -20.41 25.10
C THR A 338 10.84 -19.26 24.55
N GLY A 339 10.49 -18.02 24.94
CA GLY A 339 11.36 -16.85 24.78
C GLY A 339 11.24 -16.06 23.47
N GLY A 340 10.26 -16.33 22.59
CA GLY A 340 10.17 -15.60 21.32
C GLY A 340 8.78 -15.40 20.70
N MET A 341 7.77 -16.16 21.10
CA MET A 341 6.50 -16.22 20.37
C MET A 341 5.29 -16.30 21.31
N CYS A 342 4.38 -15.32 21.20
CA CYS A 342 3.22 -15.13 22.07
C CYS A 342 3.44 -15.41 23.58
N SER A 343 4.60 -15.07 24.15
CA SER A 343 4.93 -15.41 25.55
C SER A 343 4.43 -14.39 26.59
N SER A 344 3.71 -13.36 26.15
CA SER A 344 3.12 -12.30 26.98
C SER A 344 1.60 -12.31 26.87
N ASN A 345 0.95 -11.44 27.64
CA ASN A 345 -0.49 -11.27 27.55
C ASN A 345 -0.81 -10.20 26.50
N PHE A 346 -1.16 -10.60 25.28
CA PHE A 346 -1.82 -9.73 24.31
C PHE A 346 -2.93 -10.52 23.60
N SER A 347 -3.93 -9.85 23.06
CA SER A 347 -4.97 -10.54 22.29
C SER A 347 -5.62 -9.59 21.31
N SER A 348 -6.03 -10.10 20.15
CA SER A 348 -6.78 -9.29 19.20
C SER A 348 -8.11 -8.83 19.78
N ILE A 349 -8.44 -7.56 19.61
CA ILE A 349 -9.73 -6.96 19.93
C ILE A 349 -10.50 -6.83 18.62
N LYS A 350 -11.71 -7.39 18.58
CA LYS A 350 -12.61 -7.30 17.41
C LYS A 350 -13.06 -5.86 17.19
N LEU A 351 -13.60 -5.57 16.00
CA LEU A 351 -14.26 -4.29 15.73
C LEU A 351 -15.30 -4.00 16.82
N THR A 352 -15.14 -2.87 17.49
CA THR A 352 -15.98 -2.47 18.62
C THR A 352 -16.23 -0.97 18.61
N THR A 353 -17.42 -0.59 19.05
CA THR A 353 -17.84 0.80 19.34
C THR A 353 -17.72 1.12 20.84
N SER A 354 -17.30 0.14 21.64
CA SER A 354 -17.15 0.25 23.09
C SER A 354 -15.72 0.63 23.46
N LYS A 355 -15.59 1.81 24.08
CA LYS A 355 -14.35 2.31 24.66
C LYS A 355 -13.75 1.34 25.69
N SER A 356 -14.59 0.76 26.56
CA SER A 356 -14.13 -0.15 27.61
C SER A 356 -13.59 -1.47 27.07
N GLU A 357 -14.18 -2.00 25.99
CA GLU A 357 -13.64 -3.16 25.30
C GLU A 357 -12.32 -2.83 24.60
N PHE A 358 -12.22 -1.66 23.96
CA PHE A 358 -11.00 -1.24 23.29
C PHE A 358 -9.86 -0.94 24.28
N ASP A 359 -10.14 -0.38 25.46
CA ASP A 359 -9.15 -0.06 26.48
C ASP A 359 -8.43 -1.27 27.10
N ARG A 360 -8.89 -2.49 26.79
CA ARG A 360 -8.17 -3.73 27.12
C ARG A 360 -6.76 -3.75 26.54
N VAL A 361 -6.46 -2.96 25.50
CA VAL A 361 -5.09 -2.77 24.96
C VAL A 361 -4.12 -2.30 26.05
N GLN A 362 -4.56 -1.48 27.00
CA GLN A 362 -3.68 -0.89 28.02
C GLN A 362 -3.01 -1.95 28.89
N GLY A 363 -3.70 -3.06 29.15
CA GLY A 363 -3.21 -4.19 29.95
C GLY A 363 -2.33 -5.20 29.21
N MET A 364 -2.09 -5.02 27.91
CA MET A 364 -1.33 -5.98 27.10
C MET A 364 0.19 -5.78 27.21
N ASN A 365 1.04 -6.76 26.94
CA ASN A 365 2.50 -6.60 27.05
C ASN A 365 3.23 -7.07 25.80
N ALA A 366 4.32 -6.39 25.46
CA ALA A 366 5.13 -6.68 24.29
C ALA A 366 6.28 -7.66 24.63
N THR A 367 6.51 -8.65 23.78
CA THR A 367 7.59 -9.66 23.89
C THR A 367 7.82 -10.38 22.56
N GLY A 368 8.98 -11.03 22.44
CA GLY A 368 9.28 -11.93 21.31
C GLY A 368 9.82 -11.22 20.07
N GLY A 369 9.82 -11.92 18.94
CA GLY A 369 10.26 -11.38 17.64
C GLY A 369 9.16 -10.60 16.91
N THR A 370 9.48 -10.11 15.71
CA THR A 370 8.60 -9.29 14.87
C THR A 370 8.22 -10.06 13.61
N ALA A 371 6.92 -10.27 13.39
CA ALA A 371 6.37 -10.81 12.15
C ALA A 371 5.09 -10.04 11.73
N VAL A 372 5.29 -8.89 11.06
CA VAL A 372 4.23 -7.96 10.66
C VAL A 372 3.15 -8.61 9.81
N PHE A 373 3.55 -9.56 8.96
CA PHE A 373 2.61 -10.27 8.08
C PHE A 373 1.53 -11.02 8.86
N GLN A 374 1.85 -11.55 10.06
CA GLN A 374 0.86 -12.22 10.91
C GLN A 374 -0.20 -11.24 11.39
N GLY A 375 0.24 -10.05 11.82
CA GLY A 375 -0.64 -8.96 12.22
C GLY A 375 -1.50 -8.45 11.07
N ILE A 376 -0.91 -8.24 9.88
CA ILE A 376 -1.63 -7.76 8.69
C ILE A 376 -2.73 -8.75 8.28
N MET A 377 -2.40 -10.04 8.19
CA MET A 377 -3.37 -11.07 7.82
C MET A 377 -4.51 -11.18 8.84
N ARG A 378 -4.20 -11.15 10.14
CA ARG A 378 -5.26 -11.17 11.18
C ARG A 378 -6.08 -9.89 11.20
N GLY A 379 -5.45 -8.73 11.02
CA GLY A 379 -6.14 -7.44 10.93
C GLY A 379 -7.13 -7.40 9.76
N ALA A 380 -6.72 -7.93 8.61
CA ALA A 380 -7.59 -8.07 7.45
C ALA A 380 -8.78 -9.00 7.70
N GLN A 381 -8.57 -10.12 8.40
CA GLN A 381 -9.66 -11.01 8.80
C GLN A 381 -10.65 -10.31 9.72
N ILE A 382 -10.17 -9.55 10.72
CA ILE A 382 -11.06 -8.81 11.63
C ILE A 382 -11.81 -7.69 10.90
N LEU A 383 -11.15 -6.98 9.98
CA LEU A 383 -11.83 -6.01 9.13
C LEU A 383 -12.92 -6.68 8.28
N ALA A 384 -12.65 -7.90 7.78
CA ALA A 384 -13.62 -8.69 7.02
C ALA A 384 -14.78 -9.22 7.89
N GLU A 385 -14.62 -9.37 9.21
CA GLU A 385 -15.73 -9.66 10.14
C GLU A 385 -16.77 -8.52 10.17
N GLY A 386 -16.39 -7.31 9.75
CA GLY A 386 -17.29 -6.15 9.64
C GLY A 386 -18.17 -6.13 8.38
N ILE A 387 -18.00 -7.09 7.47
CA ILE A 387 -18.75 -7.19 6.21
C ILE A 387 -20.14 -7.76 6.48
N PRO A 388 -21.22 -7.06 6.10
CA PRO A 388 -22.57 -7.55 6.31
C PRO A 388 -22.79 -8.91 5.65
N GLY A 389 -23.52 -9.79 6.35
CA GLY A 389 -23.89 -11.09 5.81
C GLY A 389 -24.87 -10.97 4.63
N PRO A 390 -25.04 -12.03 3.82
CA PRO A 390 -25.89 -12.02 2.62
C PRO A 390 -27.39 -11.78 2.88
N GLY A 391 -27.83 -11.78 4.14
CA GLY A 391 -29.20 -11.46 4.54
C GLY A 391 -29.37 -10.09 5.23
N ALA A 392 -28.34 -9.24 5.24
CA ALA A 392 -28.45 -7.89 5.78
C ALA A 392 -29.36 -7.01 4.90
N SER A 393 -30.03 -6.02 5.50
CA SER A 393 -30.87 -5.06 4.77
C SER A 393 -30.05 -4.14 3.87
N ASP A 394 -30.68 -3.56 2.86
CA ASP A 394 -30.05 -2.60 1.95
C ASP A 394 -29.43 -1.41 2.71
N GLU A 395 -30.09 -0.94 3.77
CA GLU A 395 -29.58 0.13 4.64
C GLU A 395 -28.24 -0.24 5.30
N VAL A 396 -28.10 -1.46 5.80
CA VAL A 396 -26.85 -1.94 6.43
C VAL A 396 -25.75 -2.12 5.37
N GLN A 397 -26.10 -2.55 4.16
CA GLN A 397 -25.16 -2.66 3.05
C GLN A 397 -24.67 -1.28 2.60
N GLU A 398 -25.57 -0.32 2.44
CA GLU A 398 -25.21 1.06 2.09
C GLU A 398 -24.34 1.72 3.16
N GLU A 399 -24.67 1.55 4.44
CA GLU A 399 -23.85 2.06 5.53
C GLU A 399 -22.44 1.46 5.49
N TYR A 400 -22.34 0.14 5.26
CA TYR A 400 -21.05 -0.53 5.10
C TYR A 400 -20.25 0.03 3.91
N HIS A 401 -20.86 0.23 2.74
CA HIS A 401 -20.15 0.77 1.57
C HIS A 401 -19.67 2.21 1.79
N ARG A 402 -20.42 3.01 2.55
CA ARG A 402 -20.07 4.41 2.87
C ARG A 402 -18.94 4.54 3.90
N ARG A 403 -18.70 3.52 4.72
CA ARG A 403 -17.65 3.53 5.76
C ARG A 403 -16.26 3.58 5.16
N ALA A 404 -15.41 4.47 5.67
CA ALA A 404 -13.98 4.47 5.36
C ALA A 404 -13.30 3.32 6.12
N LYS A 405 -12.53 2.49 5.41
CA LYS A 405 -11.92 1.27 5.96
C LYS A 405 -10.41 1.43 5.96
N MET A 406 -9.78 1.25 7.12
CA MET A 406 -8.36 1.51 7.31
C MET A 406 -7.66 0.34 8.03
N LEU A 407 -6.50 -0.04 7.51
CA LEU A 407 -5.56 -0.94 8.17
C LEU A 407 -4.28 -0.15 8.46
N LEU A 408 -4.06 0.20 9.73
CA LEU A 408 -2.91 1.01 10.14
C LEU A 408 -1.87 0.12 10.83
N ILE A 409 -0.72 -0.04 10.20
CA ILE A 409 0.37 -0.91 10.65
C ILE A 409 1.38 -0.07 11.45
N LEU A 410 1.65 -0.44 12.69
CA LEU A 410 2.51 0.31 13.61
C LEU A 410 3.66 -0.61 14.02
N SER A 411 4.91 -0.28 13.67
CA SER A 411 6.07 -1.14 14.00
C SER A 411 7.33 -0.33 14.26
N ASP A 412 8.20 -0.85 15.14
CA ASP A 412 9.49 -0.24 15.48
C ASP A 412 10.70 -0.92 14.85
N GLY A 413 10.48 -1.83 13.89
CA GLY A 413 11.58 -2.60 13.33
C GLY A 413 11.24 -3.46 12.13
N THR A 414 12.21 -4.28 11.76
CA THR A 414 12.08 -5.24 10.67
C THR A 414 11.65 -6.60 11.19
N GLU A 415 11.22 -7.46 10.27
CA GLU A 415 11.02 -8.89 10.52
C GLU A 415 12.23 -9.53 11.20
N ASP A 416 12.02 -10.11 12.38
CA ASP A 416 13.01 -10.92 13.11
C ASP A 416 12.27 -12.07 13.80
N PRO A 417 12.60 -13.34 13.51
CA PRO A 417 13.77 -13.81 12.77
C PRO A 417 13.56 -14.07 11.28
N TYR A 418 12.32 -14.10 10.80
CA TYR A 418 12.00 -14.50 9.42
C TYR A 418 12.01 -13.34 8.43
N THR A 419 13.19 -12.87 8.08
CA THR A 419 13.40 -11.65 7.25
C THR A 419 12.80 -11.72 5.83
N GLN A 420 12.59 -12.91 5.26
CA GLN A 420 12.15 -13.06 3.86
C GLN A 420 10.64 -13.27 3.68
N THR A 421 9.92 -13.72 4.72
CA THR A 421 8.53 -14.18 4.57
C THR A 421 7.60 -13.04 4.15
N PHE A 422 7.67 -11.89 4.83
CA PHE A 422 6.85 -10.72 4.50
C PHE A 422 7.08 -10.27 3.04
N THR A 423 8.35 -10.12 2.64
CA THR A 423 8.72 -9.72 1.27
C THR A 423 8.14 -10.68 0.22
N LYS A 424 8.16 -11.99 0.47
CA LYS A 424 7.60 -12.97 -0.47
C LYS A 424 6.07 -12.92 -0.54
N LEU A 425 5.38 -12.71 0.59
CA LEU A 425 3.93 -12.54 0.62
C LEU A 425 3.50 -11.27 -0.15
N VAL A 426 4.20 -10.15 0.05
CA VAL A 426 3.94 -8.90 -0.67
C VAL A 426 4.15 -9.09 -2.17
N LYS A 427 5.24 -9.74 -2.59
CA LYS A 427 5.51 -10.05 -4.00
C LYS A 427 4.49 -11.01 -4.61
N ALA A 428 3.92 -11.91 -3.83
CA ALA A 428 2.84 -12.81 -4.24
C ALA A 428 1.46 -12.13 -4.28
N GLY A 429 1.38 -10.82 -3.99
CA GLY A 429 0.16 -10.02 -4.15
C GLY A 429 -0.69 -9.89 -2.89
N MET A 430 -0.16 -10.16 -1.69
CA MET A 430 -0.89 -10.06 -0.42
C MET A 430 -1.67 -8.74 -0.30
N CYS A 431 -1.02 -7.60 -0.50
CA CYS A 431 -1.65 -6.28 -0.32
C CYS A 431 -2.62 -5.92 -1.45
N GLY A 432 -2.44 -6.49 -2.64
CA GLY A 432 -3.42 -6.39 -3.73
C GLY A 432 -4.70 -7.18 -3.42
N ALA A 433 -4.55 -8.40 -2.89
CA ALA A 433 -5.67 -9.23 -2.44
C ALA A 433 -6.46 -8.58 -1.30
N LEU A 434 -5.77 -7.87 -0.38
CA LEU A 434 -6.41 -7.05 0.64
C LEU A 434 -7.32 -5.99 0.03
N ARG A 435 -6.79 -5.13 -0.84
CA ARG A 435 -7.57 -4.06 -1.47
C ARG A 435 -8.74 -4.61 -2.29
N GLN A 436 -8.51 -5.70 -3.04
CA GLN A 436 -9.54 -6.33 -3.85
C GLN A 436 -10.74 -6.81 -3.04
N ARG A 437 -10.52 -7.27 -1.81
CA ARG A 437 -11.60 -7.79 -0.94
C ARG A 437 -12.61 -6.72 -0.53
N PHE A 438 -12.19 -5.46 -0.49
CA PHE A 438 -12.96 -4.30 -0.02
C PHE A 438 -13.22 -3.27 -1.14
N ALA A 439 -13.08 -3.69 -2.40
CA ALA A 439 -13.25 -2.82 -3.58
C ALA A 439 -14.72 -2.53 -3.94
N ASP A 440 -15.66 -3.06 -3.16
CA ASP A 440 -17.11 -2.82 -3.25
C ASP A 440 -17.57 -1.57 -2.50
N GLY A 441 -16.70 -0.98 -1.66
CA GLY A 441 -16.98 0.27 -0.95
C GLY A 441 -16.91 1.51 -1.84
N GLU A 442 -17.49 2.62 -1.36
CA GLU A 442 -17.32 3.94 -1.99
C GLU A 442 -15.86 4.44 -1.91
N LEU A 443 -15.12 3.94 -0.92
CA LEU A 443 -13.70 4.20 -0.73
C LEU A 443 -12.93 2.88 -0.72
N ASP A 444 -11.82 2.87 -1.43
CA ASP A 444 -10.86 1.76 -1.39
C ASP A 444 -10.30 1.59 0.03
N LEU A 445 -9.89 0.37 0.36
CA LEU A 445 -9.18 0.09 1.61
C LEU A 445 -7.90 0.94 1.72
N TYR A 446 -7.84 1.81 2.73
CA TYR A 446 -6.63 2.53 3.08
C TYR A 446 -5.71 1.63 3.91
N ILE A 447 -4.44 1.53 3.53
CA ILE A 447 -3.43 0.84 4.31
C ILE A 447 -2.30 1.83 4.55
N GLY A 448 -2.01 2.14 5.81
CA GLY A 448 -0.96 3.06 6.22
C GLY A 448 0.07 2.37 7.12
N VAL A 449 1.31 2.84 7.11
CA VAL A 449 2.38 2.33 7.98
C VAL A 449 2.96 3.48 8.80
N VAL A 450 3.14 3.24 10.10
CA VAL A 450 3.88 4.12 11.01
C VAL A 450 5.15 3.43 11.47
N GLY A 451 6.29 4.03 11.15
CA GLY A 451 7.58 3.66 11.74
C GLY A 451 7.75 4.32 13.11
N ILE A 452 7.86 3.54 14.18
CA ILE A 452 8.03 4.02 15.56
C ILE A 452 9.52 3.97 15.92
N ASP A 453 10.19 5.13 15.96
CA ASP A 453 11.65 5.17 16.13
C ASP A 453 12.38 4.26 15.11
N PHE A 454 11.80 4.21 13.91
CA PHE A 454 12.16 3.30 12.83
C PHE A 454 11.79 3.94 11.49
N LYS A 455 12.63 3.72 10.48
CA LYS A 455 12.37 4.18 9.11
C LYS A 455 11.66 3.08 8.32
N ALA A 456 10.34 3.06 8.39
CA ALA A 456 9.55 2.13 7.58
C ALA A 456 9.63 2.49 6.08
N THR A 457 9.93 3.76 5.78
CA THR A 457 10.17 4.26 4.41
C THR A 457 11.34 3.57 3.71
N ASP A 458 12.35 3.11 4.44
CA ASP A 458 13.52 2.41 3.90
C ASP A 458 13.26 0.91 3.63
N GLN A 459 12.05 0.41 3.91
CA GLN A 459 11.71 -1.01 3.74
C GLN A 459 10.91 -1.24 2.45
N ASP A 460 11.55 -1.88 1.46
CA ASP A 460 10.95 -2.22 0.17
C ASP A 460 9.60 -2.92 0.29
N ALA A 461 9.43 -3.83 1.25
CA ALA A 461 8.20 -4.58 1.43
C ALA A 461 7.03 -3.69 1.90
N PHE A 462 7.28 -2.70 2.77
CA PHE A 462 6.27 -1.71 3.15
C PHE A 462 5.95 -0.80 1.96
N VAL A 463 6.96 -0.25 1.29
CA VAL A 463 6.78 0.61 0.10
C VAL A 463 5.99 -0.11 -0.99
N GLN A 464 6.30 -1.37 -1.28
CA GLN A 464 5.58 -2.16 -2.27
C GLN A 464 4.13 -2.46 -1.84
N CYS A 465 3.90 -2.67 -0.55
CA CYS A 465 2.58 -3.00 -0.01
C CYS A 465 1.64 -1.78 0.05
N VAL A 466 2.11 -0.66 0.61
CA VAL A 466 1.28 0.51 0.94
C VAL A 466 1.56 1.75 0.11
N GLY A 467 2.66 1.79 -0.63
CA GLY A 467 3.12 2.99 -1.34
C GLY A 467 3.83 3.98 -0.40
N GLU A 468 4.93 4.57 -0.86
CA GLU A 468 5.77 5.47 -0.06
C GLU A 468 4.98 6.63 0.58
N ALA A 469 3.99 7.18 -0.13
CA ALA A 469 3.15 8.27 0.37
C ALA A 469 2.30 7.90 1.60
N ASN A 470 2.07 6.60 1.85
CA ASN A 470 1.27 6.11 2.97
C ASN A 470 2.12 5.58 4.13
N ILE A 471 3.41 5.93 4.15
CA ILE A 471 4.34 5.61 5.23
C ILE A 471 4.76 6.91 5.91
N LEU A 472 4.61 6.97 7.23
CA LEU A 472 5.05 8.10 8.05
C LEU A 472 5.91 7.59 9.20
N ASP A 473 7.08 8.20 9.41
CA ASP A 473 8.01 7.78 10.46
C ASP A 473 7.98 8.77 11.63
N ALA A 474 7.62 8.29 12.82
CA ALA A 474 7.69 9.04 14.07
C ALA A 474 9.08 8.82 14.69
N SER A 475 9.96 9.80 14.57
CA SER A 475 11.31 9.74 15.16
C SER A 475 11.33 10.12 16.65
N LYS A 476 10.33 10.87 17.12
CA LYS A 476 10.19 11.28 18.53
C LYS A 476 8.81 10.92 19.07
N PRO A 477 8.66 10.61 20.38
CA PRO A 477 7.36 10.26 20.95
C PRO A 477 6.28 11.31 20.72
N SER A 478 6.66 12.59 20.74
CA SER A 478 5.74 13.71 20.55
C SER A 478 5.13 13.78 19.15
N GLN A 479 5.70 13.10 18.16
CA GLN A 479 5.22 13.10 16.76
C GLN A 479 4.19 12.01 16.50
N LEU A 480 4.08 10.99 17.38
CA LEU A 480 3.26 9.82 17.08
C LEU A 480 1.77 10.15 16.95
N GLU A 481 1.27 11.07 17.78
CA GLU A 481 -0.13 11.53 17.74
C GLU A 481 -0.45 12.17 16.38
N GLU A 482 0.33 13.18 15.97
CA GLU A 482 0.19 13.88 14.69
C GLU A 482 0.29 12.93 13.49
N VAL A 483 1.24 11.99 13.52
CA VAL A 483 1.42 11.00 12.45
C VAL A 483 0.20 10.07 12.33
N LEU A 484 -0.34 9.59 13.45
CA LEU A 484 -1.53 8.74 13.45
C LEU A 484 -2.76 9.51 12.94
N GLU A 485 -2.95 10.74 13.40
CA GLU A 485 -4.05 11.61 12.95
C GLU A 485 -3.95 11.88 11.45
N THR A 486 -2.75 12.17 10.94
CA THR A 486 -2.51 12.39 9.51
C THR A 486 -2.89 11.17 8.68
N LEU A 487 -2.53 9.96 9.09
CA LEU A 487 -2.92 8.74 8.37
C LEU A 487 -4.43 8.49 8.41
N ILE A 488 -5.08 8.74 9.55
CA ILE A 488 -6.53 8.59 9.69
C ILE A 488 -7.25 9.58 8.78
N GLN A 489 -6.81 10.84 8.76
CA GLN A 489 -7.33 11.86 7.86
C GLN A 489 -7.14 11.44 6.41
N ARG A 490 -5.94 10.99 6.01
CA ARG A 490 -5.65 10.50 4.65
C ARG A 490 -6.57 9.35 4.23
N GLY A 491 -6.82 8.39 5.12
CA GLY A 491 -7.73 7.27 4.84
C GLY A 491 -9.21 7.66 4.78
N ALA A 492 -9.59 8.80 5.37
CA ALA A 492 -10.97 9.30 5.38
C ALA A 492 -11.26 10.33 4.27
N ARG A 493 -10.23 10.77 3.54
CA ARG A 493 -10.35 11.70 2.40
C ARG A 493 -11.15 11.04 1.29
N THR A 494 -12.04 11.82 0.68
CA THR A 494 -12.73 11.44 -0.56
C THR A 494 -12.22 12.26 -1.74
N ASP A 495 -12.62 11.86 -2.95
CA ASP A 495 -12.34 12.59 -4.18
C ASP A 495 -12.67 14.07 -4.02
N GLY A 496 -11.63 14.89 -4.14
CA GLY A 496 -11.69 16.33 -3.99
C GLY A 496 -12.07 17.06 -5.27
N ILE A 497 -12.38 18.34 -5.16
CA ILE A 497 -12.55 19.18 -6.35
C ILE A 497 -11.16 19.47 -6.93
N SER A 498 -10.90 18.93 -8.13
CA SER A 498 -9.68 19.27 -8.87
C SER A 498 -9.80 20.61 -9.57
N ARG A 499 -8.77 21.44 -9.42
CA ARG A 499 -8.63 22.77 -10.02
C ARG A 499 -7.31 22.84 -10.80
N LEU A 500 -7.34 23.47 -11.97
CA LEU A 500 -6.16 23.72 -12.81
C LEU A 500 -5.44 24.99 -12.35
N TYR A 501 -4.11 24.95 -12.24
CA TYR A 501 -3.31 26.06 -11.72
C TYR A 501 -2.27 26.63 -12.68
N TYR A 502 -1.78 25.85 -13.64
CA TYR A 502 -0.69 26.32 -14.49
C TYR A 502 -0.80 25.86 -15.94
N ARG A 503 -0.81 26.85 -16.84
CA ARG A 503 -0.71 26.72 -18.29
C ARG A 503 0.57 27.42 -18.74
N HIS A 504 1.62 26.68 -19.11
CA HIS A 504 2.78 27.28 -19.77
C HIS A 504 2.74 27.01 -21.26
N SER A 505 2.28 28.00 -22.01
CA SER A 505 2.40 28.05 -23.46
C SER A 505 3.73 28.70 -23.87
N GLY A 506 4.87 28.17 -23.40
CA GLY A 506 6.21 28.65 -23.80
C GLY A 506 6.55 28.24 -25.22
#